data_AF-M0DTP7-F1
#
_entry.id   AF-M0DTP7-F1
#
_cell.length_a   1.000
_cell.length_b   1.000
_cell.length_c   1.000
_cell.angle_alpha   90.00
_cell.angle_beta   90.00
_cell.angle_gamma   90.00
#
_symmetry.space_group_name_H-M   'P 1'
#
loop_
_entity.id
_entity.type
_entity.pdbx_description
1 polymer ?
#
loop_
_entity_poly.entity_id
_entity_poly.type
_entity_poly.pdbx_seq_one_letter_code
_entity_poly.pdbx_strand_id
1 'polypeptide(L)'
;MNPFVAVILVGVPLAWLVSFAVYAYLDAPNHGMDRRKWALICFFVPLFGFFAYVFERGERDYDPSEDPYAAGRDARKAGLAVHERRRGEKAIGPAGSEADDGGDGDGSGDGSGDGSGDGSGDGRGDGDEWNDPDGIDIDDG
;
A
#
# COMPACT_ATOMS: atom_id res chain seq x y z
N MET A 1 27.78 -24.33 -15.59
CA MET A 1 28.51 -23.04 -15.71
C MET A 1 29.97 -23.28 -15.38
N ASN A 2 30.92 -22.69 -16.11
CA ASN A 2 32.33 -22.77 -15.76
C ASN A 2 32.53 -22.18 -14.34
N PRO A 3 33.12 -22.92 -13.38
CA PRO A 3 33.30 -22.43 -12.00
C PRO A 3 34.05 -21.10 -11.95
N PHE A 4 34.99 -20.87 -12.86
CA PHE A 4 35.71 -19.60 -12.97
C PHE A 4 34.78 -18.42 -13.30
N VAL A 5 33.81 -18.65 -14.19
CA VAL A 5 32.81 -17.64 -14.55
C VAL A 5 31.89 -17.35 -13.36
N ALA A 6 31.55 -18.37 -12.56
CA ALA A 6 30.77 -18.19 -11.33
C ALA A 6 31.49 -17.33 -10.30
N VAL A 7 32.79 -17.58 -10.11
CA VAL A 7 33.62 -16.78 -9.21
C VAL A 7 33.68 -15.33 -9.67
N ILE A 8 33.80 -15.06 -10.97
CA ILE A 8 33.81 -13.68 -11.46
C ILE A 8 32.44 -13.02 -11.27
N LEU A 9 31.36 -13.68 -11.70
CA LEU A 9 30.01 -13.10 -11.68
C LEU A 9 29.48 -12.86 -10.27
N VAL A 10 29.91 -13.64 -9.28
CA VAL A 10 29.47 -13.49 -7.88
C VAL A 10 30.52 -12.79 -7.02
N GLY A 11 31.79 -13.19 -7.17
CA GLY A 11 32.88 -12.70 -6.34
C GLY A 11 33.22 -11.24 -6.60
N VAL A 12 33.25 -10.78 -7.86
CA VAL A 12 33.57 -9.38 -8.16
C VAL A 12 32.49 -8.43 -7.61
N PRO A 13 31.17 -8.68 -7.79
CA PRO A 13 30.15 -7.86 -7.16
C PRO A 13 30.20 -7.89 -5.63
N LEU A 14 30.39 -9.06 -5.01
CA LEU A 14 30.51 -9.16 -3.55
C LEU A 14 31.72 -8.37 -3.02
N ALA A 15 32.86 -8.45 -3.70
CA ALA A 15 34.04 -7.67 -3.35
C ALA A 15 33.74 -6.17 -3.41
N TRP A 16 33.04 -5.70 -4.46
CA TRP A 16 32.62 -4.31 -4.57
C TRP A 16 31.69 -3.86 -3.45
N LEU A 17 30.68 -4.67 -3.08
CA LEU A 17 29.78 -4.34 -1.97
C LEU A 17 30.55 -4.18 -0.65
N VAL A 18 31.48 -5.09 -0.36
CA VAL A 18 32.35 -4.99 0.82
C VAL A 18 33.24 -3.76 0.72
N SER A 19 33.85 -3.48 -0.43
CA SER A 19 34.70 -2.30 -0.63
C SER A 19 33.94 -0.99 -0.39
N PHE A 20 32.72 -0.85 -0.92
CA PHE A 20 31.90 0.34 -0.70
C PHE A 20 31.49 0.50 0.76
N ALA A 21 31.11 -0.60 1.43
CA ALA A 21 30.78 -0.57 2.84
C ALA A 21 31.97 -0.16 3.71
N VAL A 22 33.16 -0.71 3.43
CA VAL A 22 34.41 -0.34 4.12
C VAL A 22 34.76 1.13 3.87
N TYR A 23 34.65 1.60 2.62
CA TYR A 23 34.90 3.00 2.29
C TYR A 23 33.96 3.92 3.08
N ALA A 24 32.65 3.68 3.06
CA ALA A 24 31.67 4.46 3.79
C ALA A 24 31.91 4.41 5.31
N TYR A 25 32.31 3.26 5.85
CA TYR A 25 32.60 3.11 7.28
C TYR A 25 33.79 3.97 7.74
N LEU A 26 34.80 4.14 6.89
CA LEU A 26 35.99 4.94 7.16
C LEU A 26 35.77 6.43 6.86
N ASP A 27 34.98 6.74 5.84
CA ASP A 27 34.76 8.12 5.38
C ASP A 27 33.66 8.84 6.17
N ALA A 28 32.58 8.15 6.55
CA ALA A 28 31.40 8.75 7.20
C ALA A 28 31.72 9.63 8.43
N PRO A 29 32.61 9.24 9.37
CA PRO A 29 32.97 10.07 10.51
C PRO A 29 33.58 11.42 10.14
N ASN A 30 34.28 11.51 9.00
CA ASN A 30 34.89 12.75 8.52
C ASN A 30 33.85 13.79 8.06
N HIS A 31 32.61 13.34 7.85
CA HIS A 31 31.48 14.17 7.42
C HIS A 31 30.37 14.25 8.48
N GLY A 32 30.66 13.91 9.74
CA GLY A 32 29.68 13.97 10.84
C GLY A 32 28.57 12.92 10.76
N MET A 33 28.78 11.83 10.02
CA MET A 33 27.80 10.78 9.78
C MET A 33 28.06 9.51 10.61
N ASP A 34 27.00 8.76 10.97
CA ASP A 34 27.15 7.50 11.71
C ASP A 34 27.76 6.38 10.83
N ARG A 35 28.97 5.93 11.20
CA ARG A 35 29.72 4.91 10.47
C ARG A 35 28.96 3.61 10.23
N ARG A 36 28.18 3.12 11.21
CA ARG A 36 27.54 1.80 11.15
C ARG A 36 26.33 1.85 10.24
N LYS A 37 25.49 2.88 10.41
CA LYS A 37 24.31 3.14 9.59
C LYS A 37 24.70 3.22 8.11
N TRP A 38 25.67 4.05 7.77
CA TRP A 38 26.03 4.27 6.36
C TRP A 38 26.73 3.06 5.73
N ALA A 39 27.60 2.35 6.47
CA ALA A 39 28.18 1.10 5.99
C ALA A 39 27.11 0.03 5.72
N LEU A 40 26.12 -0.11 6.60
CA LEU A 40 24.99 -1.03 6.42
C LEU A 40 24.14 -0.63 5.21
N ILE A 41 23.81 0.66 5.05
CA ILE A 41 23.05 1.17 3.90
C ILE A 41 23.81 0.85 2.60
N CYS A 42 25.10 1.18 2.51
CA CYS A 42 25.90 0.92 1.31
C CYS A 42 26.02 -0.59 0.98
N PHE A 43 25.98 -1.47 1.98
CA PHE A 43 26.06 -2.91 1.77
C PHE A 43 24.71 -3.54 1.36
N PHE A 44 23.62 -3.19 2.07
CA PHE A 44 22.34 -3.90 1.94
C PHE A 44 21.40 -3.31 0.88
N VAL A 45 21.43 -2.00 0.64
CA VAL A 45 20.51 -1.37 -0.33
C VAL A 45 20.64 -1.97 -1.74
N PRO A 46 21.85 -2.21 -2.29
CA PRO A 46 21.99 -2.82 -3.62
C PRO A 46 21.34 -4.20 -3.76
N LEU A 47 21.12 -4.93 -2.65
CA LEU A 47 20.51 -6.26 -2.67
C LEU A 47 19.00 -6.22 -2.96
N PHE A 48 18.34 -5.07 -2.83
CA PHE A 48 16.90 -4.94 -3.10
C PHE A 48 16.53 -5.33 -4.53
N GLY A 49 17.35 -5.01 -5.53
CA GLY A 49 17.11 -5.42 -6.91
C GLY A 49 17.14 -6.94 -7.08
N PHE A 50 18.01 -7.62 -6.35
CA PHE A 50 18.05 -9.09 -6.35
C PHE A 50 16.81 -9.68 -5.67
N PHE A 51 16.40 -9.14 -4.52
CA PHE A 51 15.17 -9.59 -3.86
C PHE A 51 13.93 -9.33 -4.73
N ALA A 52 13.82 -8.17 -5.37
CA ALA A 52 12.74 -7.87 -6.30
C ALA A 52 12.68 -8.91 -7.43
N TYR A 53 13.83 -9.31 -8.00
CA TYR A 53 13.88 -10.40 -8.97
C TYR A 53 13.40 -11.74 -8.39
N VAL A 54 13.81 -12.09 -7.16
CA VAL A 54 13.38 -13.34 -6.51
C VAL A 54 11.88 -13.36 -6.27
N PHE A 55 11.30 -12.25 -5.78
CA PHE A 55 9.85 -12.13 -5.57
C PHE A 55 9.09 -12.18 -6.89
N GLU A 56 9.47 -11.37 -7.88
CA GLU A 56 8.88 -11.38 -9.23
C GLU A 56 8.96 -12.79 -9.86
N ARG A 57 10.10 -13.48 -9.71
CA ARG A 57 10.25 -14.85 -10.18
C ARG A 57 9.24 -15.79 -9.49
N GLY A 58 9.06 -15.65 -8.18
CA GLY A 58 8.13 -16.46 -7.41
C GLY A 58 6.67 -16.32 -7.88
N GLU A 59 6.27 -15.13 -8.35
CA GLU A 59 4.92 -14.92 -8.90
C GLU A 59 4.69 -15.60 -10.25
N ARG A 60 5.74 -15.92 -11.01
CA ARG A 60 5.60 -16.52 -12.35
C ARG A 60 5.27 -18.01 -12.33
N ASP A 61 5.58 -18.69 -11.24
CA ASP A 61 5.30 -20.11 -11.05
C ASP A 61 3.97 -20.32 -10.28
N TYR A 62 3.10 -19.30 -10.25
CA TYR A 62 1.76 -19.39 -9.66
C TYR A 62 0.89 -20.41 -10.41
N ASP A 63 0.38 -21.41 -9.68
CA ASP A 63 -0.63 -22.35 -10.17
C ASP A 63 -2.01 -21.95 -9.65
N PRO A 64 -2.88 -21.36 -10.51
CA PRO A 64 -4.23 -20.98 -10.11
C PRO A 64 -5.11 -22.18 -9.73
N SER A 65 -4.72 -23.42 -10.04
CA SER A 65 -5.48 -24.61 -9.66
C SER A 65 -5.20 -25.05 -8.22
N GLU A 66 -4.08 -24.63 -7.63
CA GLU A 66 -3.71 -24.93 -6.24
C GLU A 66 -4.05 -23.78 -5.27
N ASP A 67 -4.37 -22.59 -5.78
CA ASP A 67 -4.77 -21.45 -4.94
C ASP A 67 -6.28 -21.50 -4.62
N PRO A 68 -6.70 -21.71 -3.35
CA PRO A 68 -8.10 -21.73 -2.94
C PRO A 68 -8.83 -20.38 -3.11
N TYR A 69 -8.08 -19.31 -3.39
CA TYR A 69 -8.57 -17.97 -3.66
C TYR A 69 -8.40 -17.55 -5.13
N ALA A 70 -7.74 -18.36 -5.98
CA ALA A 70 -7.79 -18.14 -7.41
C ALA A 70 -9.23 -18.30 -7.86
N ALA A 71 -9.86 -17.21 -8.26
CA ALA A 71 -11.18 -17.26 -8.87
C ALA A 71 -11.08 -18.10 -10.15
N GLY A 72 -11.38 -19.39 -10.03
CA GLY A 72 -11.56 -20.28 -11.18
C GLY A 72 -12.64 -19.73 -12.11
N ARG A 73 -12.72 -20.30 -13.32
CA ARG A 73 -13.60 -19.98 -14.47
C ARG A 73 -15.08 -19.64 -14.18
N ASP A 74 -15.52 -19.82 -12.94
CA ASP A 74 -16.74 -19.29 -12.35
C ASP A 74 -16.46 -18.01 -11.54
N ALA A 75 -15.98 -16.94 -12.19
CA ALA A 75 -15.94 -15.59 -11.59
C ALA A 75 -17.33 -15.08 -11.16
N ARG A 76 -18.41 -15.81 -11.49
CA ARG A 76 -19.77 -15.62 -10.97
C ARG A 76 -20.08 -16.36 -9.65
N LYS A 77 -19.14 -17.16 -9.13
CA LYS A 77 -19.32 -18.02 -7.94
C LYS A 77 -18.19 -17.93 -6.93
N ALA A 78 -17.02 -17.41 -7.30
CA ALA A 78 -15.99 -16.98 -6.35
C ALA A 78 -16.41 -15.61 -5.77
N GLY A 79 -17.37 -15.67 -4.86
CA GLY A 79 -17.80 -14.49 -4.13
C GLY A 79 -16.63 -13.90 -3.35
N LEU A 80 -16.07 -12.78 -3.86
CA LEU A 80 -16.02 -11.60 -2.99
C LEU A 80 -17.38 -11.59 -2.31
N ALA A 81 -17.45 -11.72 -0.99
CA ALA A 81 -18.72 -11.80 -0.28
C ALA A 81 -19.48 -10.49 -0.49
N VAL A 82 -20.09 -10.34 -1.65
CA VAL A 82 -21.10 -9.36 -1.97
C VAL A 82 -22.24 -9.82 -1.10
N HIS A 83 -22.30 -9.24 0.10
CA HIS A 83 -23.46 -9.37 0.94
C HIS A 83 -24.67 -9.10 0.05
N GLU A 84 -25.54 -10.11 -0.04
CA GLU A 84 -26.79 -10.01 -0.76
C GLU A 84 -27.47 -8.74 -0.25
N ARG A 85 -27.64 -7.75 -1.14
CA ARG A 85 -28.11 -6.41 -0.80
C ARG A 85 -29.29 -6.54 0.17
N ARG A 86 -29.30 -5.78 1.27
CA ARG A 86 -30.52 -5.68 2.08
C ARG A 86 -31.62 -5.23 1.13
N ARG A 87 -32.62 -6.10 0.98
CA ARG A 87 -33.72 -6.02 0.01
C ARG A 87 -34.27 -4.57 -0.04
N GLY A 88 -33.86 -3.80 -1.04
CA GLY A 88 -34.29 -2.40 -1.23
C GLY A 88 -33.22 -1.39 -1.70
N GLU A 89 -31.92 -1.70 -1.62
CA GLU A 89 -30.88 -0.73 -2.00
C GLU A 89 -30.62 -0.68 -3.52
N LYS A 90 -30.75 0.53 -4.10
CA LYS A 90 -30.57 0.77 -5.54
C LYS A 90 -29.17 0.37 -6.02
N ALA A 91 -29.10 -0.16 -7.23
CA ALA A 91 -27.82 -0.45 -7.87
C ALA A 91 -27.09 0.87 -8.15
N ILE A 92 -25.88 0.99 -7.61
CA ILE A 92 -24.97 2.08 -7.94
C ILE A 92 -24.31 1.74 -9.27
N GLY A 93 -24.39 2.68 -10.22
CA GLY A 93 -23.80 2.56 -11.54
C GLY A 93 -22.27 2.51 -11.50
N PRO A 94 -21.63 2.19 -12.64
CA PRO A 94 -20.20 1.89 -12.75
C PRO A 94 -19.24 3.04 -12.34
N ALA A 95 -19.77 4.22 -12.01
CA ALA A 95 -19.01 5.38 -11.53
C ALA A 95 -19.52 5.96 -10.20
N GLY A 96 -20.31 5.21 -9.42
CA GLY A 96 -20.84 5.71 -8.14
C GLY A 96 -22.16 6.48 -8.24
N SER A 97 -22.71 6.67 -9.44
CA SER A 97 -23.99 7.38 -9.64
C SER A 97 -25.19 6.45 -9.47
N GLU A 98 -26.24 6.91 -8.79
CA GLU A 98 -27.51 6.18 -8.71
C GLU A 98 -28.07 5.92 -10.11
N ALA A 99 -28.61 4.72 -10.35
CA ALA A 99 -29.27 4.41 -11.62
C ALA A 99 -30.58 5.22 -11.74
N ASP A 100 -30.68 6.03 -12.79
CA ASP A 100 -31.88 6.80 -13.13
C ASP A 100 -32.96 5.85 -13.67
N ASP A 101 -34.08 5.76 -12.95
CA ASP A 101 -35.21 4.90 -13.30
C ASP A 101 -36.15 5.73 -14.18
N GLY A 102 -36.02 5.59 -15.49
CA GLY A 102 -36.85 6.30 -16.46
C GLY A 102 -38.32 5.87 -16.35
N GLY A 103 -39.12 6.69 -15.65
CA GLY A 103 -40.56 6.55 -15.52
C GLY A 103 -41.31 7.67 -16.21
N ASP A 104 -42.12 7.32 -17.21
CA ASP A 104 -43.15 8.20 -17.79
C ASP A 104 -44.23 8.54 -16.74
N GLY A 105 -44.65 9.82 -16.63
CA GLY A 105 -45.91 10.19 -15.94
C GLY A 105 -45.92 11.50 -15.13
N ASP A 106 -46.61 12.50 -15.67
CA ASP A 106 -47.40 13.59 -15.04
C ASP A 106 -47.05 14.29 -13.69
N GLY A 107 -46.68 15.58 -13.81
CA GLY A 107 -47.52 16.72 -13.40
C GLY A 107 -47.62 17.18 -11.92
N SER A 108 -47.16 18.43 -11.69
CA SER A 108 -47.45 19.40 -10.59
C SER A 108 -46.51 19.29 -9.37
N GLY A 109 -45.59 20.24 -9.10
CA GLY A 109 -45.82 21.54 -8.43
C GLY A 109 -46.12 21.30 -6.94
N ASP A 110 -45.49 21.84 -5.90
CA ASP A 110 -44.62 22.97 -5.61
C ASP A 110 -43.93 22.70 -4.23
N GLY A 111 -42.96 23.51 -3.79
CA GLY A 111 -42.41 23.37 -2.43
C GLY A 111 -41.02 23.96 -2.21
N SER A 112 -40.97 25.25 -1.88
CA SER A 112 -39.79 25.98 -1.40
C SER A 112 -39.36 25.52 0.00
N GLY A 113 -38.06 25.47 0.26
CA GLY A 113 -37.48 25.23 1.58
C GLY A 113 -36.08 25.82 1.68
N ASP A 114 -36.03 27.06 2.16
CA ASP A 114 -34.90 27.85 2.62
C ASP A 114 -34.35 27.34 3.97
N GLY A 115 -33.04 27.46 4.19
CA GLY A 115 -32.42 27.04 5.45
C GLY A 115 -30.92 27.33 5.50
N SER A 116 -30.60 28.57 5.85
CA SER A 116 -29.25 29.05 6.19
C SER A 116 -28.70 28.35 7.44
N GLY A 117 -27.38 28.08 7.45
CA GLY A 117 -26.63 27.60 8.61
C GLY A 117 -25.18 28.08 8.53
N ASP A 118 -24.91 29.07 9.38
CA ASP A 118 -23.69 29.79 9.68
C ASP A 118 -22.74 29.01 10.62
N GLY A 119 -21.43 29.30 10.56
CA GLY A 119 -20.49 28.75 11.53
C GLY A 119 -19.02 28.93 11.15
N SER A 120 -18.49 30.13 11.39
CA SER A 120 -17.05 30.42 11.38
C SER A 120 -16.32 29.63 12.47
N GLY A 121 -15.14 29.07 12.14
CA GLY A 121 -14.23 28.43 13.09
C GLY A 121 -12.79 28.53 12.59
N ASP A 122 -12.09 29.53 13.09
CA ASP A 122 -10.66 29.79 12.97
C ASP A 122 -9.85 28.88 13.91
N GLY A 123 -8.94 28.09 13.35
CA GLY A 123 -8.05 27.22 14.14
C GLY A 123 -6.90 26.73 13.30
N ARG A 124 -5.76 27.45 13.35
CA ARG A 124 -4.47 26.96 12.86
C ARG A 124 -3.95 25.91 13.83
N GLY A 125 -3.68 24.71 13.34
CA GLY A 125 -3.06 23.63 14.10
C GLY A 125 -2.68 22.50 13.16
N ASP A 126 -1.54 22.65 12.48
CA ASP A 126 -0.86 21.53 11.83
C ASP A 126 -0.46 20.55 12.94
N GLY A 127 -1.07 19.36 12.94
CA GLY A 127 -0.84 18.30 13.92
C GLY A 127 -1.40 16.97 13.43
N ASP A 128 -0.59 16.30 12.60
CA ASP A 128 -0.48 14.84 12.47
C ASP A 128 -1.62 13.96 13.02
N GLU A 129 -2.55 13.76 12.10
CA GLU A 129 -3.72 12.91 12.05
C GLU A 129 -3.37 11.41 11.89
N TRP A 130 -2.70 10.80 12.87
CA TRP A 130 -2.55 9.34 12.95
C TRP A 130 -2.80 8.78 14.37
N ASN A 131 -4.08 8.75 14.73
CA ASN A 131 -4.76 7.75 15.57
C ASN A 131 -3.99 7.12 16.74
N ASP A 132 -3.62 7.93 17.72
CA ASP A 132 -3.43 7.42 19.09
C ASP A 132 -4.80 7.45 19.81
N PRO A 133 -5.28 6.31 20.34
CA PRO A 133 -6.47 6.32 21.18
C PRO A 133 -6.17 7.08 22.48
N ASP A 134 -7.12 7.90 22.92
CA ASP A 134 -7.06 8.68 24.15
C ASP A 134 -6.57 7.79 25.32
N GLY A 135 -5.45 8.18 25.91
CA GLY A 135 -4.86 7.47 27.05
C GLY A 135 -5.87 7.39 28.19
N ILE A 136 -6.17 6.18 28.64
CA ILE A 136 -6.96 5.97 29.86
C ILE A 136 -6.10 6.36 31.06
N ASP A 137 -6.50 7.39 31.78
CA ASP A 137 -5.89 7.74 33.07
C ASP A 137 -6.28 6.64 34.08
N ILE A 138 -5.32 5.79 34.45
CA ILE A 138 -5.47 4.87 35.58
C ILE A 138 -5.10 5.66 36.83
N ASP A 139 -6.12 6.08 37.59
CA ASP A 139 -5.93 6.58 38.95
C ASP A 139 -5.46 5.42 39.86
N ASP A 140 -4.19 5.44 40.26
CA ASP A 140 -3.64 4.55 41.27
C ASP A 140 -4.18 4.97 42.66
N GLY A 141 -5.19 4.25 43.15
CA GLY A 141 -5.72 4.35 44.51
C GLY A 141 -4.89 3.62 45.57
#